data_AF-A0A0F0KUQ0-F1
#
_entry.id   AF-A0A0F0KUQ0-F1
#
_cell.length_a   1.000
_cell.length_b   1.000
_cell.length_c   1.000
_cell.angle_alpha   90.00
_cell.angle_beta   90.00
_cell.angle_gamma   90.00
#
_symmetry.space_group_name_H-M   'P 1'
#
loop_
_entity.id
_entity.type
_entity.pdbx_description
1 polymer ?
#
loop_
_entity_poly.entity_id
_entity_poly.type
_entity_poly.pdbx_seq_one_letter_code
_entity_poly.pdbx_strand_id
1 'polypeptide(L)'
;MLASGIIAFVLAGSAVELVQDQLHHNCGMQPPGSEGAGTWTCSDGIGYLGIAGILAIGWLTVVLSGCLIALLVRPSRQARPALVILAAVSAAWVLGLTWYGSATNVQDQYAPMTGAEYWLEAVGPAALVSVLGIALGLLSLVPTGPLSWILGLVATILLIVAAVLQPGLSLNIIPAAGLLAASTIRASAVETTAGPGLRRPRRPGTPRGRTDR
;
A
#
# COMPACT_ATOMS: atom_id res chain seq x y z
N MET A 1 1.35 -9.39 -6.79
CA MET A 1 2.36 -9.08 -5.75
C MET A 1 3.77 -8.91 -6.32
N LEU A 2 4.34 -9.91 -6.99
CA LEU A 2 5.69 -9.75 -7.56
C LEU A 2 5.75 -8.64 -8.61
N ALA A 3 4.81 -8.61 -9.55
CA ALA A 3 4.74 -7.56 -10.57
C ALA A 3 4.67 -6.14 -9.96
N SER A 4 3.80 -5.93 -8.97
CA SER A 4 3.71 -4.66 -8.24
C SER A 4 5.00 -4.30 -7.50
N GLY A 5 5.70 -5.31 -6.93
CA GLY A 5 7.00 -5.10 -6.30
C GLY A 5 8.09 -4.65 -7.30
N ILE A 6 8.12 -5.26 -8.50
CA ILE A 6 9.06 -4.89 -9.57
C ILE A 6 8.76 -3.48 -10.09
N ILE A 7 7.48 -3.17 -10.36
CA ILE A 7 7.07 -1.82 -10.80
C ILE A 7 7.49 -0.77 -9.77
N ALA A 8 7.24 -1.05 -8.49
CA ALA A 8 7.64 -0.16 -7.39
C ALA A 8 9.15 0.08 -7.34
N PHE A 9 9.95 -0.96 -7.60
CA PHE A 9 11.40 -0.86 -7.62
C PHE A 9 11.92 -0.02 -8.80
N VAL A 10 11.33 -0.17 -9.98
CA VAL A 10 11.66 0.67 -11.16
C VAL A 10 11.38 2.15 -10.86
N LEU A 11 10.36 2.43 -10.06
CA LEU A 11 9.99 3.77 -9.62
C LEU A 11 10.71 4.21 -8.32
N ALA A 12 11.74 3.51 -7.86
CA ALA A 12 12.42 3.87 -6.61
C ALA A 12 13.11 5.24 -6.70
N GLY A 13 13.52 5.67 -7.90
CA GLY A 13 14.19 6.97 -8.11
C GLY A 13 13.33 8.16 -7.68
N SER A 14 12.01 8.13 -7.93
CA SER A 14 11.11 9.22 -7.55
C SER A 14 10.97 9.38 -6.04
N ALA A 15 11.32 8.36 -5.24
CA ALA A 15 11.32 8.48 -3.79
C ALA A 15 12.45 9.40 -3.30
N VAL A 16 13.59 9.43 -4.02
CA VAL A 16 14.71 10.33 -3.71
C VAL A 16 14.33 11.76 -4.04
N GLU A 17 13.76 11.99 -5.23
CA GLU A 17 13.25 13.31 -5.65
C GLU A 17 12.24 13.87 -4.65
N LEU A 18 11.29 13.05 -4.17
CA LEU A 18 10.34 13.46 -3.15
C LEU A 18 11.03 13.88 -1.85
N VAL A 19 11.94 13.05 -1.34
CA VAL A 19 12.60 13.26 -0.04
C VAL A 19 13.50 14.50 -0.07
N GLN A 20 14.22 14.72 -1.17
CA GLN A 20 15.18 15.80 -1.31
C GLN A 20 14.55 17.11 -1.79
N ASP A 21 13.83 17.07 -2.91
CA ASP A 21 13.42 18.28 -3.63
C ASP A 21 12.09 18.83 -3.15
N GLN A 22 11.21 17.98 -2.60
CA GLN A 22 9.89 18.41 -2.14
C GLN A 22 9.77 18.45 -0.62
N LEU A 23 10.29 17.43 0.07
CA LEU A 23 10.24 17.35 1.54
C LEU A 23 11.47 17.97 2.21
N HIS A 24 12.51 18.29 1.46
CA HIS A 24 13.72 18.94 1.97
C HIS A 24 14.36 18.22 3.17
N HIS A 25 14.26 16.88 3.24
CA HIS A 25 14.87 16.11 4.32
C HIS A 25 16.39 16.33 4.30
N ASN A 26 16.96 16.60 5.48
CA ASN A 26 18.36 16.94 5.68
C ASN A 26 18.82 18.17 4.87
N CYS A 27 17.91 19.11 4.62
CA CYS A 27 18.22 20.38 3.98
C CYS A 27 18.00 21.56 4.94
N GLY A 28 18.73 22.65 4.69
CA GLY A 28 18.55 23.93 5.35
C GLY A 28 18.58 25.08 4.36
N MET A 29 17.73 26.07 4.59
CA MET A 29 17.74 27.30 3.79
C MET A 29 18.81 28.26 4.32
N GLN A 30 19.62 28.81 3.43
CA GLN A 30 20.73 29.65 3.83
C GLN A 30 20.26 31.01 4.40
N PRO A 31 20.86 31.52 5.50
CA PRO A 31 20.43 32.74 6.17
C PRO A 31 20.42 33.98 5.26
N PRO A 32 19.53 34.96 5.56
CA PRO A 32 19.54 36.25 4.88
C PRO A 32 20.88 36.96 5.06
N GLY A 33 21.38 37.59 3.99
CA GLY A 33 22.67 38.29 3.98
C GLY A 33 23.90 37.41 3.68
N SER A 34 23.70 36.11 3.44
CA SER A 34 24.75 35.23 2.90
C SER A 34 24.74 35.21 1.36
N GLU A 35 25.83 34.71 0.76
CA GLU A 35 25.95 34.57 -0.72
C GLU A 35 24.90 33.63 -1.34
N GLY A 36 24.22 32.81 -0.53
CA GLY A 36 23.18 31.87 -0.97
C GLY A 36 21.79 32.15 -0.36
N ALA A 37 21.54 33.35 0.16
CA ALA A 37 20.29 33.66 0.86
C ALA A 37 19.03 33.23 0.08
N GLY A 38 18.15 32.49 0.75
CA GLY A 38 16.90 31.97 0.15
C GLY A 38 17.08 30.71 -0.71
N THR A 39 18.27 30.11 -0.76
CA THR A 39 18.51 28.82 -1.45
C THR A 39 18.60 27.67 -0.46
N TRP A 40 18.14 26.50 -0.89
CA TRP A 40 18.26 25.25 -0.13
C TRP A 40 19.65 24.64 -0.31
N THR A 41 20.25 24.24 0.80
CA THR A 41 21.46 23.42 0.83
C THR A 41 21.13 22.10 1.50
N CYS A 42 21.38 21.00 0.80
CA CYS A 42 21.03 19.66 1.24
C CYS A 42 22.28 18.85 1.53
N SER A 43 22.15 17.82 2.37
CA SER A 43 23.22 16.84 2.57
C SER A 43 23.62 16.18 1.25
N ASP A 44 24.90 15.83 1.11
CA ASP A 44 25.36 15.02 -0.03
C ASP A 44 24.64 13.66 -0.11
N GLY A 45 24.75 12.97 -1.24
CA GLY A 45 24.08 11.68 -1.48
C GLY A 45 24.29 10.60 -0.40
N ILE A 46 25.40 10.65 0.34
CA ILE A 46 25.66 9.77 1.50
C ILE A 46 24.63 10.00 2.62
N GLY A 47 24.21 11.25 2.84
CA GLY A 47 23.20 11.62 3.83
C GLY A 47 21.82 11.01 3.56
N TYR A 48 21.55 10.59 2.32
CA TYR A 48 20.29 9.95 1.93
C TYR A 48 20.33 8.41 1.96
N LEU A 49 21.52 7.79 2.14
CA LEU A 49 21.63 6.32 2.20
C LEU A 49 20.81 5.70 3.33
N GLY A 50 20.71 6.38 4.47
CA GLY A 50 19.89 5.94 5.60
C GLY A 50 18.40 5.85 5.23
N ILE A 51 17.86 6.91 4.63
CA ILE A 51 16.45 6.96 4.20
C ILE A 51 16.19 5.95 3.08
N ALA A 52 17.09 5.86 2.10
CA ALA A 52 16.99 4.87 1.03
C ALA A 52 16.99 3.43 1.57
N GLY A 53 17.85 3.13 2.55
CA GLY A 53 17.89 1.84 3.24
C GLY A 53 16.58 1.52 3.97
N ILE A 54 16.03 2.47 4.73
CA ILE A 54 14.76 2.28 5.45
C ILE A 54 13.60 2.03 4.47
N LEU A 55 13.52 2.81 3.38
CA LEU A 55 12.50 2.65 2.36
C LEU A 55 12.63 1.30 1.64
N ALA A 56 13.84 0.87 1.31
CA ALA A 56 14.12 -0.41 0.69
C ALA A 56 13.77 -1.59 1.60
N ILE A 57 14.08 -1.51 2.90
CA ILE A 57 13.71 -2.52 3.90
C ILE A 57 12.19 -2.62 4.00
N GLY A 58 11.48 -1.49 4.06
CA GLY A 58 10.02 -1.45 4.08
C GLY A 58 9.42 -2.14 2.85
N TRP A 59 9.87 -1.74 1.66
CA TRP A 59 9.45 -2.34 0.40
C TRP A 59 9.70 -3.85 0.36
N LEU A 60 10.93 -4.29 0.65
CA LEU A 60 11.32 -5.69 0.58
C LEU A 60 10.50 -6.53 1.56
N THR A 61 10.32 -6.04 2.79
CA THR A 61 9.53 -6.71 3.83
C THR A 61 8.08 -6.90 3.39
N VAL A 62 7.46 -5.86 2.82
CA VAL A 62 6.08 -5.90 2.33
C VAL A 62 5.94 -6.85 1.14
N VAL A 63 6.87 -6.80 0.17
CA VAL A 63 6.84 -7.67 -1.01
C VAL A 63 7.02 -9.13 -0.63
N LEU A 64 8.02 -9.45 0.18
CA LEU A 64 8.29 -10.81 0.63
C LEU A 64 7.14 -11.36 1.48
N SER A 65 6.66 -10.59 2.46
CA SER A 65 5.53 -11.01 3.31
C SER A 65 4.27 -11.21 2.48
N GLY A 66 3.98 -10.32 1.54
CA GLY A 66 2.85 -10.45 0.62
C GLY A 66 2.94 -11.71 -0.25
N CYS A 67 4.12 -12.02 -0.78
CA CYS A 67 4.34 -13.24 -1.55
C CYS A 67 4.19 -14.49 -0.68
N LEU A 68 4.76 -14.50 0.52
CA LEU A 68 4.64 -15.61 1.47
C LEU A 68 3.18 -15.85 1.87
N ILE A 69 2.42 -14.81 2.20
CA ILE A 69 0.98 -14.93 2.50
C ILE A 69 0.23 -15.48 1.28
N ALA A 70 0.52 -14.94 0.08
CA ALA A 70 -0.13 -15.37 -1.14
C ALA A 70 0.20 -16.81 -1.55
N LEU A 71 1.36 -17.35 -1.16
CA LEU A 71 1.79 -18.72 -1.50
C LEU A 71 1.42 -19.74 -0.42
N LEU A 72 1.59 -19.40 0.85
CA LEU A 72 1.52 -20.34 1.97
C LEU A 72 0.13 -20.39 2.63
N VAL A 73 -0.62 -19.28 2.64
CA VAL A 73 -1.91 -19.21 3.32
C VAL A 73 -3.02 -19.68 2.37
N ARG A 74 -3.41 -20.95 2.53
CA ARG A 74 -4.49 -21.58 1.74
C ARG A 74 -5.88 -21.03 2.10
N PRO A 75 -6.26 -20.87 3.40
CA PRO A 75 -7.60 -20.42 3.73
C PRO A 75 -7.81 -18.93 3.37
N SER A 76 -8.72 -18.64 2.44
CA SER A 76 -9.05 -17.27 2.05
C SER A 76 -9.52 -16.40 3.21
N ARG A 77 -10.18 -17.00 4.22
CA ARG A 77 -10.63 -16.31 5.43
C ARG A 77 -9.47 -15.73 6.27
N GLN A 78 -8.27 -16.32 6.17
CA GLN A 78 -7.08 -15.84 6.87
C GLN A 78 -6.18 -14.99 5.94
N ALA A 79 -6.02 -15.40 4.68
CA ALA A 79 -5.18 -14.68 3.73
C ALA A 79 -5.70 -13.27 3.41
N ARG A 80 -7.03 -13.10 3.23
CA ARG A 80 -7.62 -11.81 2.88
C ARG A 80 -7.35 -10.70 3.91
N PRO A 81 -7.71 -10.86 5.21
CA PRO A 81 -7.44 -9.83 6.19
C PRO A 81 -5.94 -9.60 6.37
N ALA A 82 -5.10 -10.63 6.32
CA ALA A 82 -3.66 -10.48 6.42
C ALA A 82 -3.07 -9.60 5.30
N LEU A 83 -3.51 -9.79 4.05
CA LEU A 83 -3.09 -8.98 2.91
C LEU A 83 -3.57 -7.52 3.04
N VAL A 84 -4.82 -7.30 3.45
CA VAL A 84 -5.37 -5.94 3.65
C VAL A 84 -4.66 -5.22 4.80
N ILE A 85 -4.41 -5.90 5.92
CA ILE A 85 -3.69 -5.34 7.07
C ILE A 85 -2.26 -4.99 6.66
N LEU A 86 -1.57 -5.88 5.94
CA LEU A 86 -0.21 -5.60 5.45
C LEU A 86 -0.19 -4.40 4.49
N ALA A 87 -1.22 -4.24 3.65
CA ALA A 87 -1.35 -3.06 2.78
C ALA A 87 -1.53 -1.78 3.61
N ALA A 88 -2.38 -1.82 4.64
CA ALA A 88 -2.60 -0.71 5.55
C ALA A 88 -1.33 -0.32 6.31
N VAL A 89 -0.60 -1.31 6.83
CA VAL A 89 0.68 -1.11 7.52
C VAL A 89 1.72 -0.50 6.58
N SER A 90 1.82 -1.00 5.34
CA SER A 90 2.72 -0.45 4.32
C SER A 90 2.45 1.01 4.01
N ALA A 91 1.18 1.37 3.79
CA ALA A 91 0.77 2.74 3.52
C ALA A 91 0.99 3.66 4.74
N ALA A 92 0.59 3.22 5.94
CA ALA A 92 0.79 3.97 7.17
C ALA A 92 2.28 4.18 7.48
N TRP A 93 3.12 3.17 7.23
CA TRP A 93 4.56 3.25 7.42
C TRP A 93 5.20 4.31 6.53
N VAL A 94 4.94 4.29 5.21
CA VAL A 94 5.57 5.26 4.30
C VAL A 94 5.07 6.68 4.54
N LEU A 95 3.78 6.86 4.83
CA LEU A 95 3.21 8.16 5.17
C LEU A 95 3.77 8.69 6.50
N GLY A 96 3.85 7.82 7.52
CA GLY A 96 4.41 8.18 8.82
C GLY A 96 5.90 8.49 8.74
N LEU A 97 6.67 7.72 7.98
CA LEU A 97 8.11 7.95 7.80
C LEU A 97 8.38 9.27 7.08
N THR A 98 7.66 9.56 6.01
CA THR A 98 7.82 10.81 5.25
C THR A 98 7.39 12.02 6.07
N TRP A 99 6.30 11.91 6.84
CA TRP A 99 5.87 12.96 7.76
C TRP A 99 6.90 13.20 8.86
N TYR A 100 7.35 12.14 9.52
CA TYR A 100 8.34 12.20 10.58
C TYR A 100 9.64 12.85 10.07
N GLY A 101 10.17 12.37 8.94
CA GLY A 101 11.38 12.94 8.36
C GLY A 101 11.22 14.41 7.98
N SER A 102 10.05 14.82 7.50
CA SER A 102 9.78 16.23 7.18
C SER A 102 9.73 17.08 8.46
N ALA A 103 9.11 16.56 9.51
CA ALA A 103 8.96 17.28 10.78
C ALA A 103 10.27 17.37 11.59
N THR A 104 11.23 16.46 11.40
CA THR A 104 12.45 16.41 12.23
C THR A 104 13.74 16.74 11.50
N ASN A 105 13.78 16.57 10.17
CA ASN A 105 15.03 16.63 9.41
C ASN A 105 15.11 17.85 8.49
N VAL A 106 14.13 18.76 8.54
CA VAL A 106 14.16 20.03 7.79
C VAL A 106 14.65 21.13 8.73
N GLN A 107 15.70 21.86 8.34
CA GLN A 107 16.15 23.05 9.06
C GLN A 107 15.39 24.26 8.52
N ASP A 108 14.21 24.50 9.10
CA ASP A 108 13.22 25.47 8.61
C ASP A 108 13.36 26.89 9.20
N GLN A 109 14.41 27.16 9.99
CA GLN A 109 14.62 28.45 10.66
C GLN A 109 14.51 29.68 9.74
N TYR A 110 14.92 29.53 8.47
CA TYR A 110 14.83 30.58 7.45
C TYR A 110 13.90 30.25 6.30
N ALA A 111 13.20 29.10 6.38
CA ALA A 111 12.31 28.63 5.34
C ALA A 111 10.95 29.36 5.42
N PRO A 112 10.25 29.52 4.28
CA PRO A 112 8.93 30.14 4.26
C PRO A 112 7.82 29.27 4.87
N MET A 113 8.08 27.97 5.01
CA MET A 113 7.15 26.96 5.53
C MET A 113 7.90 26.03 6.48
N THR A 114 7.17 25.49 7.43
CA THR A 114 7.68 24.44 8.33
C THR A 114 7.83 23.11 7.57
N GLY A 115 8.66 22.22 8.10
CA GLY A 115 8.81 20.88 7.53
C GLY A 115 7.49 20.12 7.40
N ALA A 116 6.57 20.30 8.34
CA ALA A 116 5.23 19.70 8.31
C ALA A 116 4.35 20.24 7.16
N GLU A 117 4.44 21.54 6.86
CA GLU A 117 3.69 22.18 5.78
C GLU A 117 4.16 21.71 4.40
N TYR A 118 5.48 21.55 4.20
CA TYR A 118 6.03 20.93 3.00
C TYR A 118 5.49 19.52 2.75
N TRP A 119 5.33 18.72 3.82
CA TRP A 119 4.72 17.40 3.68
C TRP A 119 3.24 17.48 3.28
N LEU A 120 2.47 18.41 3.85
CA LEU A 120 1.07 18.57 3.49
C LEU A 120 0.90 19.01 2.04
N GLU A 121 1.76 19.91 1.55
CA GLU A 121 1.76 20.36 0.16
C GLU A 121 2.12 19.22 -0.80
N ALA A 122 3.23 18.51 -0.53
CA ALA A 122 3.73 17.47 -1.41
C ALA A 122 2.92 16.16 -1.32
N VAL A 123 2.64 15.69 -0.11
CA VAL A 123 2.11 14.33 0.14
C VAL A 123 0.63 14.35 0.52
N GLY A 124 0.09 15.47 1.02
CA GLY A 124 -1.28 15.57 1.56
C GLY A 124 -2.37 15.01 0.64
N PRO A 125 -2.45 15.38 -0.65
CA PRO A 125 -3.46 14.84 -1.57
C PRO A 125 -3.36 13.32 -1.73
N ALA A 126 -2.14 12.79 -1.93
CA ALA A 126 -1.91 11.35 -2.07
C ALA A 126 -2.17 10.60 -0.76
N ALA A 127 -1.88 11.21 0.39
CA ALA A 127 -2.16 10.65 1.71
C ALA A 127 -3.66 10.52 1.94
N LEU A 128 -4.46 11.55 1.61
CA LEU A 128 -5.92 11.50 1.74
C LEU A 128 -6.52 10.38 0.89
N VAL A 129 -6.11 10.29 -0.37
CA VAL A 129 -6.55 9.23 -1.28
C VAL A 129 -6.12 7.85 -0.78
N SER A 130 -4.90 7.73 -0.25
CA SER A 130 -4.40 6.49 0.34
C SER A 130 -5.23 6.05 1.55
N VAL A 131 -5.56 6.97 2.46
CA VAL A 131 -6.39 6.71 3.64
C VAL A 131 -7.77 6.22 3.22
N LEU A 132 -8.41 6.86 2.23
CA LEU A 132 -9.69 6.42 1.69
C LEU A 132 -9.59 5.02 1.06
N GLY A 133 -8.54 4.77 0.27
CA GLY A 133 -8.27 3.46 -0.32
C GLY A 133 -8.14 2.36 0.74
N ILE A 134 -7.32 2.60 1.78
CA ILE A 134 -7.16 1.65 2.89
C ILE A 134 -8.46 1.47 3.68
N ALA A 135 -9.21 2.53 3.95
CA ALA A 135 -10.49 2.44 4.66
C ALA A 135 -11.49 1.57 3.89
N LEU A 136 -11.61 1.75 2.56
CA LEU A 136 -12.45 0.90 1.71
C LEU A 136 -11.92 -0.54 1.64
N GLY A 137 -10.61 -0.73 1.61
CA GLY A 137 -9.97 -2.05 1.68
C GLY A 137 -10.32 -2.80 2.97
N LEU A 138 -10.28 -2.12 4.11
CA LEU A 138 -10.71 -2.67 5.40
C LEU A 138 -12.21 -2.94 5.42
N LEU A 139 -13.02 -2.01 4.92
CA LEU A 139 -14.47 -2.16 4.84
C LEU A 139 -14.86 -3.34 3.94
N SER A 140 -14.08 -3.64 2.91
CA SER A 140 -14.32 -4.79 2.01
C SER A 140 -14.31 -6.14 2.73
N LEU A 141 -13.74 -6.22 3.94
CA LEU A 141 -13.72 -7.45 4.74
C LEU A 141 -15.06 -7.75 5.43
N VAL A 142 -15.97 -6.77 5.53
CA VAL A 142 -17.25 -6.89 6.23
C VAL A 142 -18.34 -7.57 5.37
N PRO A 143 -18.66 -7.08 4.17
CA PRO A 143 -19.68 -7.71 3.33
C PRO A 143 -19.14 -8.98 2.65
N THR A 144 -20.06 -9.83 2.21
CA THR A 144 -19.77 -10.98 1.33
C THR A 144 -20.31 -10.74 -0.08
N GLY A 145 -19.78 -11.48 -1.06
CA GLY A 145 -20.22 -11.41 -2.46
C GLY A 145 -19.79 -10.15 -3.22
N PRO A 146 -20.60 -9.62 -4.15
CA PRO A 146 -20.17 -8.63 -5.14
C PRO A 146 -19.75 -7.29 -4.53
N LEU A 147 -20.38 -6.87 -3.43
CA LEU A 147 -20.03 -5.62 -2.75
C LEU A 147 -18.61 -5.65 -2.19
N SER A 148 -18.19 -6.79 -1.61
CA SER A 148 -16.82 -6.99 -1.11
C SER A 148 -15.79 -6.83 -2.23
N TRP A 149 -16.10 -7.38 -3.41
CA TRP A 149 -15.24 -7.31 -4.58
C TRP A 149 -15.14 -5.89 -5.15
N ILE A 150 -16.27 -5.18 -5.30
CA ILE A 150 -16.30 -3.79 -5.77
C ILE A 150 -15.50 -2.90 -4.82
N LEU A 151 -15.72 -3.00 -3.51
CA LEU A 151 -15.00 -2.20 -2.52
C LEU A 151 -13.49 -2.41 -2.60
N GLY A 152 -13.04 -3.66 -2.71
CA GLY A 152 -11.61 -3.93 -2.80
C GLY A 152 -10.99 -3.50 -4.15
N LEU A 153 -11.73 -3.54 -5.25
CA LEU A 153 -11.27 -2.98 -6.53
C LEU A 153 -11.12 -1.47 -6.45
N VAL A 154 -12.13 -0.77 -5.92
CA VAL A 154 -12.07 0.68 -5.71
C VAL A 154 -10.90 1.03 -4.80
N ALA A 155 -10.71 0.29 -3.71
CA ALA A 155 -9.57 0.45 -2.81
C ALA A 155 -8.22 0.30 -3.53
N THR A 156 -8.11 -0.69 -4.41
CA THR A 156 -6.90 -0.91 -5.24
C THR A 156 -6.66 0.27 -6.18
N ILE A 157 -7.70 0.72 -6.88
CA ILE A 157 -7.61 1.86 -7.82
C ILE A 157 -7.21 3.13 -7.08
N LEU A 158 -7.76 3.40 -5.90
CA LEU A 158 -7.40 4.58 -5.11
C LEU A 158 -5.92 4.58 -4.71
N LEU A 159 -5.34 3.44 -4.33
CA LEU A 159 -3.89 3.39 -4.06
C LEU A 159 -3.05 3.62 -5.32
N ILE A 160 -3.51 3.15 -6.49
CA ILE A 160 -2.84 3.46 -7.76
C ILE A 160 -2.91 4.97 -8.05
N VAL A 161 -4.09 5.59 -7.86
CA VAL A 161 -4.26 7.04 -8.02
C VAL A 161 -3.35 7.80 -7.04
N ALA A 162 -3.24 7.36 -5.79
CA ALA A 162 -2.33 7.98 -4.82
C ALA A 162 -0.86 7.89 -5.27
N ALA A 163 -0.42 6.76 -5.84
CA ALA A 163 0.93 6.62 -6.40
C ALA A 163 1.15 7.52 -7.62
N VAL A 164 0.12 7.79 -8.42
CA VAL A 164 0.19 8.74 -9.54
C VAL A 164 0.25 10.19 -9.04
N LEU A 165 -0.55 10.53 -8.02
CA LEU A 165 -0.57 11.88 -7.43
C LEU A 165 0.76 12.23 -6.77
N GLN A 166 1.43 11.25 -6.17
CA GLN A 166 2.75 11.45 -5.59
C GLN A 166 3.68 10.27 -5.90
N PRO A 167 4.39 10.31 -7.05
CA PRO A 167 5.26 9.23 -7.52
C PRO A 167 6.32 8.81 -6.52
N GLY A 168 6.79 9.71 -5.65
CA GLY A 168 7.78 9.36 -4.63
C GLY A 168 7.30 8.38 -3.55
N LEU A 169 5.98 8.17 -3.42
CA LEU A 169 5.41 7.17 -2.52
C LEU A 169 5.25 5.79 -3.19
N SER A 170 5.44 5.71 -4.51
CA SER A 170 5.18 4.52 -5.33
C SER A 170 5.89 3.27 -4.81
N LEU A 171 7.11 3.44 -4.27
CA LEU A 171 7.93 2.34 -3.75
C LEU A 171 7.18 1.50 -2.70
N ASN A 172 6.30 2.10 -1.89
CA ASN A 172 5.53 1.39 -0.85
C ASN A 172 4.02 1.37 -1.10
N ILE A 173 3.48 2.32 -1.88
CA ILE A 173 2.05 2.36 -2.21
C ILE A 173 1.67 1.37 -3.31
N ILE A 174 2.51 1.16 -4.33
CA ILE A 174 2.23 0.18 -5.40
C ILE A 174 2.22 -1.26 -4.87
N PRO A 175 3.15 -1.70 -4.01
CA PRO A 175 3.05 -3.00 -3.36
C PRO A 175 1.78 -3.13 -2.51
N ALA A 176 1.37 -2.08 -1.79
CA ALA A 176 0.11 -2.06 -1.04
C ALA A 176 -1.11 -2.22 -1.96
N ALA A 177 -1.14 -1.56 -3.13
CA ALA A 177 -2.16 -1.79 -4.15
C ALA A 177 -2.15 -3.25 -4.65
N GLY A 178 -0.96 -3.83 -4.86
CA GLY A 178 -0.81 -5.24 -5.22
C GLY A 178 -1.33 -6.22 -4.16
N LEU A 179 -1.21 -5.87 -2.88
CA LEU A 179 -1.79 -6.64 -1.76
C LEU A 179 -3.31 -6.56 -1.75
N LEU A 180 -3.89 -5.38 -1.96
CA LEU A 180 -5.34 -5.21 -2.08
C LEU A 180 -5.89 -5.96 -3.32
N ALA A 181 -5.20 -5.90 -4.45
CA ALA A 181 -5.55 -6.68 -5.64
C ALA A 181 -5.48 -8.19 -5.38
N ALA A 182 -4.48 -8.66 -4.63
CA ALA A 182 -4.39 -10.08 -4.25
C ALA A 182 -5.52 -10.49 -3.30
N SER A 183 -5.96 -9.60 -2.41
CA SER A 183 -7.05 -9.88 -1.46
C SER A 183 -8.42 -9.93 -2.15
N THR A 184 -8.65 -9.12 -3.20
CA THR A 184 -9.88 -9.11 -4.00
C THR A 184 -10.01 -10.34 -4.87
N ILE A 185 -8.93 -10.77 -5.53
CA ILE A 185 -8.90 -12.03 -6.31
C ILE A 185 -9.24 -13.23 -5.42
N ARG A 186 -8.78 -13.21 -4.17
CA ARG A 186 -9.13 -14.26 -3.19
C ARG A 186 -10.57 -14.19 -2.69
N ALA A 187 -11.23 -13.04 -2.81
CA ALA A 187 -12.66 -12.89 -2.49
C ALA A 187 -13.53 -13.60 -3.53
N SER A 188 -13.23 -13.42 -4.82
CA SER A 188 -14.01 -13.99 -5.92
C SER A 188 -13.86 -15.51 -6.04
N ALA A 189 -12.68 -16.06 -5.71
CA ALA A 189 -12.45 -17.51 -5.73
C ALA A 189 -13.34 -18.29 -4.74
N VAL A 190 -13.71 -17.68 -3.61
CA VAL A 190 -14.63 -18.29 -2.62
C VAL A 190 -16.04 -18.43 -3.19
N GLU A 191 -16.47 -17.45 -3.99
CA GLU A 191 -17.79 -17.40 -4.61
C GLU A 191 -17.94 -18.43 -5.73
N THR A 192 -16.85 -18.72 -6.46
CA THR A 192 -16.85 -19.77 -7.51
C THR A 192 -16.96 -21.17 -6.93
N THR A 193 -16.34 -21.45 -5.77
CA THR A 193 -16.52 -22.74 -5.06
C THR A 193 -17.87 -22.90 -4.36
N ALA A 194 -18.61 -21.81 -4.16
CA ALA A 194 -19.95 -21.81 -3.56
C ALA A 194 -21.09 -21.75 -4.61
N GLY A 195 -20.77 -21.80 -5.90
CA GLY A 195 -21.73 -21.88 -7.02
C GLY A 195 -22.54 -23.18 -7.05
N PRO A 196 -23.72 -23.16 -7.69
CA PRO A 196 -24.91 -23.87 -7.27
C PRO A 196 -24.65 -25.36 -7.19
N GLY A 197 -24.95 -25.94 -6.01
CA GLY A 197 -24.82 -27.35 -5.74
C GLY A 197 -25.20 -28.16 -6.97
N LEU A 198 -24.17 -28.73 -7.61
CA LEU A 198 -24.28 -29.89 -8.46
C LEU A 198 -25.10 -30.87 -7.62
N ARG A 199 -26.40 -30.92 -7.91
CA ARG A 199 -27.33 -31.93 -7.43
C ARG A 199 -26.56 -33.22 -7.59
N ARG A 200 -26.06 -33.78 -6.49
CA ARG A 200 -25.61 -35.16 -6.47
C ARG A 200 -26.76 -35.93 -7.14
N PRO A 201 -26.53 -36.66 -8.23
CA PRO A 201 -27.57 -37.47 -8.81
C PRO A 201 -28.15 -38.32 -7.68
N ARG A 202 -29.42 -38.10 -7.39
CA ARG A 202 -30.19 -38.85 -6.40
C ARG A 202 -30.03 -40.30 -6.83
N ARG A 203 -29.23 -41.09 -6.10
CA ARG A 203 -29.09 -42.53 -6.36
C ARG A 203 -30.51 -43.09 -6.52
N PRO A 204 -30.84 -43.75 -7.64
CA PRO A 204 -32.10 -44.45 -7.77
C PRO A 204 -32.25 -45.37 -6.57
N GLY A 205 -33.38 -45.22 -5.86
CA GLY A 205 -33.67 -46.02 -4.69
C GLY A 205 -33.57 -47.50 -5.04
N THR A 206 -32.77 -48.23 -4.27
CA THR A 206 -32.90 -49.68 -4.19
C THR A 206 -34.33 -50.01 -3.76
N PRO A 207 -35.09 -50.81 -4.53
CA PRO A 207 -36.40 -51.25 -4.09
C PRO A 207 -36.22 -52.05 -2.80
N ARG A 208 -36.83 -51.60 -1.71
CA ARG A 208 -36.99 -52.44 -0.52
C ARG A 208 -37.91 -53.58 -0.92
N GLY A 209 -37.34 -54.78 -1.02
CA GLY A 209 -38.07 -56.02 -1.15
C GLY A 209 -39.04 -56.14 0.01
N ARG A 210 -40.34 -56.15 -0.33
CA ARG A 210 -41.43 -56.56 0.53
C ARG A 210 -41.33 -58.07 0.68
N THR A 211 -40.80 -58.55 1.81
CA THR A 211 -40.98 -59.94 2.22
C THR A 211 -42.23 -60.00 3.08
N ASP A 212 -43.33 -60.44 2.45
CA ASP A 212 -44.49 -60.94 3.17
C ASP A 212 -44.12 -62.29 3.79
N ARG A 213 -44.19 -62.39 5.12
CA ARG A 213 -44.49 -63.60 5.90
C ARG A 213 -45.13 -63.18 7.21
#